data_AF-A0A7R9PFJ5-F1
#
_entry.id   AF-A0A7R9PFJ5-F1
#
_cell.length_a   1.000
_cell.length_b   1.000
_cell.length_c   1.000
_cell.angle_alpha   90.00
_cell.angle_beta   90.00
_cell.angle_gamma   90.00
#
_symmetry.space_group_name_H-M   'P 1'
#
loop_
_entity.id
_entity.type
_entity.pdbx_description
1 polymer ?
#
loop_
_entity_poly.entity_id
_entity_poly.type
_entity_poly.pdbx_seq_one_letter_code
_entity_poly.pdbx_strand_id
1 'polypeptide(L)'
;MEFVPLVMTTITLQPSLAHRENPLFCKEVFVDFMGAQIKTLSFLAYLNRIYKEAVAKHAPLLVKGMLGMFTLCPQEVAHLRKELLIAARHILATDLRT
;
A
#
# COMPACT_ATOMS: atom_id res chain seq x y z
N MET A 1 3.96 17.40 10.40
CA MET A 1 4.26 17.00 9.01
C MET A 1 3.15 16.06 8.54
N GLU A 2 2.34 16.48 7.56
CA GLU A 2 1.14 15.77 7.07
C GLU A 2 1.42 14.54 6.18
N PHE A 3 2.70 14.25 5.90
CA PHE A 3 3.09 13.22 4.93
C PHE A 3 2.65 11.80 5.31
N VAL A 4 2.86 11.37 6.56
CA VAL A 4 2.49 10.01 7.00
C VAL A 4 0.98 9.77 6.90
N PRO A 5 0.10 10.64 7.45
CA PRO A 5 -1.35 10.50 7.25
C PRO A 5 -1.80 10.43 5.79
N LEU A 6 -1.15 11.20 4.90
CA LEU A 6 -1.44 11.16 3.47
C LEU A 6 -1.12 9.79 2.88
N VAL A 7 0.07 9.25 3.16
CA VAL A 7 0.45 7.89 2.73
C VAL A 7 -0.54 6.85 3.23
N MET A 8 -0.95 6.93 4.51
CA MET A 8 -1.92 5.99 5.11
C MET A 8 -3.27 6.04 4.39
N THR A 9 -3.73 7.25 4.05
CA THR A 9 -4.94 7.43 3.23
C THR A 9 -4.75 6.78 1.86
N THR A 10 -3.65 7.06 1.17
CA THR A 10 -3.37 6.54 -0.18
C THR A 10 -3.34 5.01 -0.24
N ILE A 11 -2.65 4.34 0.70
CA ILE A 11 -2.54 2.87 0.69
C ILE A 11 -3.84 2.17 1.12
N THR A 12 -4.78 2.88 1.74
CA THR A 12 -6.09 2.33 2.14
C THR A 12 -7.17 2.56 1.08
N LEU A 13 -6.90 3.36 0.05
CA LEU A 13 -7.81 3.54 -1.08
C LEU A 13 -7.97 2.23 -1.84
N GLN A 14 -9.23 1.84 -2.04
CA GLN A 14 -9.61 0.64 -2.78
C GLN A 14 -10.86 0.91 -3.59
N PRO A 15 -10.98 0.34 -4.80
CA PRO A 15 -12.23 0.39 -5.52
C PRO A 15 -13.29 -0.43 -4.77
N SER A 16 -14.49 0.15 -4.65
CA SER A 16 -15.66 -0.56 -4.11
C SER A 16 -15.97 -1.80 -4.95
N LEU A 17 -16.69 -2.76 -4.37
CA LEU A 17 -17.12 -3.97 -5.08
C LEU A 17 -17.93 -3.60 -6.33
N ALA A 18 -18.89 -2.69 -6.19
CA ALA A 18 -19.69 -2.21 -7.32
C ALA A 18 -18.85 -1.57 -8.44
N HIS A 19 -17.79 -0.84 -8.12
CA HIS A 19 -16.89 -0.30 -9.14
C HIS A 19 -16.08 -1.38 -9.85
N ARG A 20 -15.67 -2.45 -9.14
CA ARG A 20 -14.93 -3.57 -9.74
C ARG A 20 -15.80 -4.46 -10.62
N GLU A 21 -17.09 -4.56 -10.31
CA GLU A 21 -18.07 -5.33 -11.10
C GLU A 21 -18.59 -4.54 -12.31
N ASN A 22 -18.28 -3.24 -12.41
CA ASN A 22 -18.68 -2.42 -13.54
C ASN A 22 -18.03 -2.94 -14.83
N PRO A 23 -18.79 -3.19 -15.91
CA PRO A 23 -18.24 -3.60 -17.22
C PRO A 23 -17.20 -2.63 -17.80
N LEU A 24 -17.22 -1.36 -17.37
CA LEU A 24 -16.28 -0.31 -17.77
C LEU A 24 -15.05 -0.23 -16.86
N PHE A 25 -14.87 -1.17 -15.92
CA PHE A 25 -13.71 -1.18 -15.04
C PHE A 25 -12.42 -1.40 -15.83
N CYS A 26 -11.60 -0.35 -15.92
CA CYS A 26 -10.31 -0.43 -16.60
C CYS A 26 -9.25 -1.08 -15.68
N LYS A 27 -8.94 -2.34 -15.94
CA LYS A 27 -7.92 -3.10 -15.19
C LYS A 27 -6.54 -2.47 -15.25
N GLU A 28 -6.16 -1.88 -16.39
CA GLU A 28 -4.85 -1.24 -16.56
C GLU A 28 -4.70 -0.04 -15.62
N VAL A 29 -5.71 0.83 -15.55
CA VAL A 29 -5.72 1.97 -14.62
C VAL A 29 -5.64 1.50 -13.17
N PHE A 30 -6.30 0.39 -12.82
CA PHE A 30 -6.22 -0.18 -11.48
C PHE A 30 -4.82 -0.73 -11.17
N VAL A 31 -4.16 -1.38 -12.13
CA VAL A 31 -2.78 -1.84 -12.02
C VAL A 31 -1.82 -0.67 -11.82
N ASP A 32 -1.96 0.38 -12.63
CA ASP A 32 -1.15 1.60 -12.51
C ASP A 32 -1.33 2.27 -11.14
N PHE A 33 -2.58 2.35 -10.67
CA PHE A 33 -2.91 2.88 -9.36
C PHE A 33 -2.25 2.08 -8.24
N MET A 34 -2.33 0.75 -8.26
CA MET A 34 -1.61 -0.08 -7.29
C MET A 34 -0.10 0.11 -7.38
N GLY A 35 0.46 0.24 -8.58
CA GLY A 35 1.88 0.56 -8.77
C GLY A 35 2.27 1.85 -8.05
N ALA A 36 1.43 2.88 -8.13
CA ALA A 36 1.63 4.13 -7.40
C ALA A 36 1.52 3.94 -5.87
N GLN A 37 0.56 3.12 -5.39
CA GLN A 37 0.45 2.78 -3.97
C GLN A 37 1.69 2.05 -3.45
N ILE A 38 2.23 1.09 -4.21
CA ILE A 38 3.45 0.34 -3.84
C ILE A 38 4.67 1.25 -3.79
N LYS A 39 4.82 2.17 -4.75
CA LYS A 39 5.90 3.18 -4.73
C LYS A 39 5.79 4.08 -3.50
N THR A 40 4.58 4.49 -3.14
CA THR A 40 4.31 5.29 -1.94
C THR A 40 4.69 4.52 -0.67
N LEU A 41 4.33 3.24 -0.58
CA LEU A 41 4.69 2.36 0.54
C LEU A 41 6.21 2.16 0.65
N SER A 42 6.88 1.96 -0.49
CA SER A 42 8.34 1.81 -0.57
C SER A 42 9.05 3.07 -0.11
N PHE A 43 8.53 4.24 -0.48
CA PHE A 43 9.05 5.53 -0.03
C PHE A 43 8.85 5.74 1.48
N LEU A 44 7.70 5.32 2.04
CA LEU A 44 7.49 5.31 3.49
C LEU A 44 8.50 4.43 4.21
N ALA A 45 8.80 3.24 3.69
CA ALA A 45 9.79 2.34 4.27
C ALA A 45 11.19 2.96 4.30
N TYR A 46 11.57 3.70 3.26
CA TYR A 46 12.81 4.47 3.22
C TYR A 46 12.84 5.57 4.28
N LEU A 47 11.73 6.31 4.43
CA LEU A 47 11.62 7.42 5.36
C LEU A 47 11.33 7.00 6.81
N ASN A 48 11.13 5.71 7.09
CA ASN A 48 10.71 5.22 8.39
C ASN A 48 11.68 5.60 9.53
N ARG A 49 12.98 5.73 9.24
CA ARG A 49 13.98 6.19 10.24
C ARG A 49 13.70 7.60 10.76
N ILE A 50 13.07 8.45 9.95
CA ILE A 50 12.77 9.85 10.27
C ILE A 50 11.38 9.98 10.89
N TYR A 51 10.42 9.14 10.47
CA TYR A 51 9.01 9.24 10.86
C TYR A 51 8.52 8.11 11.78
N LYS A 52 9.43 7.42 12.48
CA LYS A 52 9.12 6.19 13.26
C LYS A 52 7.90 6.33 14.16
N GLU A 53 7.82 7.39 14.96
CA GLU A 53 6.69 7.63 15.88
C GLU A 53 5.36 7.88 15.14
N ALA A 54 5.40 8.66 14.05
CA ALA A 54 4.22 8.94 13.25
C ALA A 54 3.72 7.69 12.53
N VAL A 55 4.61 6.83 12.04
CA VAL A 55 4.25 5.55 11.41
C VAL A 55 3.67 4.60 12.46
N ALA A 56 4.28 4.48 13.63
CA ALA A 56 3.79 3.65 14.73
C ALA A 56 2.37 4.04 15.15
N LYS A 57 2.08 5.34 15.27
CA LYS A 57 0.72 5.85 15.58
C LYS A 57 -0.34 5.41 14.57
N HIS A 58 0.04 5.16 13.32
CA HIS A 58 -0.89 4.75 12.25
C HIS A 58 -0.68 3.29 11.82
N ALA A 59 0.04 2.48 12.59
CA ALA A 59 0.31 1.08 12.28
C ALA A 59 -0.96 0.27 11.95
N PRO A 60 -2.12 0.44 12.63
CA PRO A 60 -3.34 -0.26 12.25
C PRO A 60 -3.82 0.05 10.83
N LEU A 61 -3.72 1.31 10.39
CA LEU A 61 -4.09 1.73 9.03
C LEU A 61 -3.09 1.21 8.01
N LEU A 62 -1.81 1.21 8.35
CA LEU A 62 -0.74 0.63 7.52
C LEU A 62 -1.00 -0.84 7.23
N VAL A 63 -1.26 -1.63 8.27
CA VAL A 63 -1.56 -3.06 8.14
C VAL A 63 -2.84 -3.28 7.35
N LYS A 64 -3.91 -2.52 7.63
CA LYS A 64 -5.18 -2.60 6.89
C LYS A 64 -4.98 -2.31 5.40
N GLY A 65 -4.25 -1.25 5.06
CA GLY A 65 -3.93 -0.88 3.68
C GLY A 65 -3.13 -1.98 2.99
N MET A 66 -2.05 -2.45 3.60
CA MET A 66 -1.20 -3.50 3.05
C MET A 66 -1.95 -4.83 2.80
N LEU A 67 -2.71 -5.32 3.78
CA LEU A 67 -3.52 -6.54 3.62
C LEU A 67 -4.55 -6.37 2.49
N GLY A 68 -5.12 -5.19 2.41
CA GLY A 68 -5.99 -4.77 1.33
C GLY A 68 -5.33 -4.87 -0.05
N MET A 69 -4.16 -4.26 -0.19
CA MET A 69 -3.36 -4.34 -1.42
C MET A 69 -3.02 -5.78 -1.78
N PHE A 70 -2.64 -6.61 -0.80
CA PHE A 70 -2.37 -8.04 -1.03
C PHE A 70 -3.60 -8.81 -1.52
N THR A 71 -4.77 -8.52 -0.94
CA THR A 71 -6.04 -9.17 -1.32
C THR A 71 -6.47 -8.80 -2.72
N LEU A 72 -6.19 -7.56 -3.15
CA LEU A 72 -6.62 -7.01 -4.43
C LEU A 72 -5.58 -7.14 -5.55
N CYS A 73 -4.35 -7.53 -5.22
CA CYS A 73 -3.28 -7.58 -6.20
C CYS A 73 -3.56 -8.64 -7.28
N PRO A 74 -3.62 -8.26 -8.58
CA PRO A 74 -3.95 -9.15 -9.67
C PRO A 74 -2.88 -10.24 -9.82
N GLN A 75 -3.33 -11.47 -10.00
CA GLN A 75 -2.45 -12.64 -10.04
C GLN A 75 -1.63 -12.70 -11.33
N GLU A 76 -2.20 -12.17 -12.41
CA GLU A 76 -1.61 -12.08 -13.75
C GLU A 76 -0.46 -11.07 -13.83
N VAL A 77 -0.39 -10.10 -12.90
CA VAL A 77 0.64 -9.05 -12.89
C VAL A 77 1.76 -9.40 -11.91
N ALA A 78 2.56 -10.41 -12.26
CA ALA A 78 3.59 -10.97 -11.37
C ALA A 78 4.61 -9.94 -10.84
N HIS A 79 4.97 -8.94 -11.65
CA HIS A 79 5.92 -7.91 -11.24
C HIS A 79 5.37 -7.07 -10.07
N LEU A 80 4.08 -6.73 -10.09
CA LEU A 80 3.42 -5.92 -9.06
C LEU A 80 3.40 -6.65 -7.72
N ARG A 81 3.13 -7.96 -7.74
CA ARG A 81 3.18 -8.83 -6.55
C ARG A 81 4.58 -8.88 -5.95
N LYS A 82 5.61 -9.02 -6.79
CA LYS A 82 7.01 -9.01 -6.35
C LYS A 82 7.35 -7.69 -5.67
N GLU A 83 7.00 -6.55 -6.26
CA GLU A 83 7.27 -5.24 -5.68
C GLU A 83 6.52 -5.00 -4.37
N LEU A 84 5.24 -5.40 -4.29
CA LEU A 84 4.46 -5.32 -3.06
C LEU A 84 5.08 -6.14 -1.93
N LEU A 85 5.56 -7.36 -2.21
CA LEU A 85 6.24 -8.20 -1.23
C LEU A 85 7.56 -7.57 -0.74
N ILE A 86 8.33 -6.97 -1.64
CA ILE A 86 9.57 -6.27 -1.29
C ILE A 86 9.27 -5.06 -0.39
N ALA A 87 8.30 -4.23 -0.77
CA ALA A 87 7.88 -3.07 0.02
C ALA A 87 7.37 -3.49 1.41
N ALA A 88 6.53 -4.52 1.47
CA ALA A 88 6.02 -5.08 2.72
C ALA A 88 7.15 -5.61 3.62
N ARG A 89 8.13 -6.33 3.04
CA ARG A 89 9.31 -6.80 3.78
C ARG A 89 10.08 -5.63 4.38
N HIS A 90 10.28 -4.55 3.63
CA HIS A 90 10.97 -3.37 4.14
C HIS A 90 10.21 -2.71 5.29
N ILE A 91 8.88 -2.58 5.21
CA ILE A 91 8.05 -2.06 6.29
C ILE A 91 8.12 -2.97 7.52
N LEU A 92 7.95 -4.29 7.37
CA LEU A 92 7.95 -5.25 8.48
C LEU A 92 9.33 -5.45 9.12
N ALA A 93 10.41 -5.15 8.38
CA ALA A 93 11.77 -5.14 8.91
C ALA A 93 12.07 -3.89 9.76
N THR A 94 11.15 -2.92 9.81
CA THR A 94 11.24 -1.81 10.76
C THR A 94 10.70 -2.23 12.14
N ASP A 95 11.11 -1.53 13.19
CA ASP A 95 10.65 -1.74 14.59
C ASP A 95 9.16 -1.35 14.80
N LEU A 96 8.26 -1.81 13.94
CA LEU A 96 6.81 -1.80 14.15
C LEU A 96 6.34 -3.02 14.96
N ARG A 97 7.28 -3.83 15.46
CA ARG A 97 7.08 -5.15 16.09
C ARG A 97 6.97 -5.13 17.63
N THR A 98 6.81 -3.97 18.24
CA THR A 98 6.70 -3.82 19.70
C THR A 98 5.37 -3.22 20.10
#